data_AF-A0A8C0IRM0-F1
#
_entry.id   AF-A0A8C0IRM0-F1
#
_cell.length_a   1.000
_cell.length_b   1.000
_cell.length_c   1.000
_cell.angle_alpha   90.00
_cell.angle_beta   90.00
_cell.angle_gamma   90.00
#
_symmetry.space_group_name_H-M   'P 1'
#
loop_
_entity.id
_entity.type
_entity.pdbx_description
1 polymer ?
#
loop_
_entity_poly.entity_id
_entity_poly.type
_entity_poly.pdbx_seq_one_letter_code
_entity_poly.pdbx_strand_id
1 'polypeptide(L)'
;MAWNNAENEREKRLRREEEELQDRKLQGALNHARLMEDFLKQKEREVLQLQEETRNFITPENLDKRIEECLDNPCNYNFAIDKEGRIVKRSVPS
;
A
#
# COMPACT_ATOMS: atom_id res chain seq x y z
N MET A 1 11.29 20.90 -57.50
CA MET A 1 10.34 19.83 -57.10
C MET A 1 10.88 18.93 -56.00
N ALA A 2 12.10 18.39 -56.09
CA ALA A 2 12.67 17.48 -55.08
C ALA A 2 12.75 18.06 -53.64
N TRP A 3 13.05 19.36 -53.51
CA TRP A 3 13.13 20.03 -52.20
C TRP A 3 11.77 20.13 -51.49
N ASN A 4 10.69 20.43 -52.23
CA ASN A 4 9.34 20.49 -51.68
C ASN A 4 8.86 19.11 -51.20
N ASN A 5 9.17 18.04 -51.95
CA ASN A 5 8.84 16.67 -51.54
C ASN A 5 9.62 16.24 -50.28
N ALA A 6 10.90 16.62 -50.17
CA ALA A 6 11.71 16.32 -48.99
C ALA A 6 11.20 17.05 -47.73
N GLU A 7 10.77 18.31 -47.87
CA GLU A 7 10.19 19.06 -46.75
C GLU A 7 8.84 18.48 -46.31
N ASN A 8 7.97 18.08 -47.25
CA ASN A 8 6.69 17.43 -46.93
C ASN A 8 6.88 16.11 -46.17
N GLU A 9 7.88 15.29 -46.51
CA GLU A 9 8.17 14.05 -45.79
C GLU A 9 8.75 14.31 -44.39
N ARG A 10 9.50 15.41 -44.21
CA ARG A 10 9.97 15.85 -42.90
C ARG A 10 8.80 16.30 -42.02
N GLU A 11 7.88 17.11 -42.53
CA GLU A 11 6.69 17.53 -41.78
C GLU A 11 5.82 16.35 -41.36
N LYS A 12 5.61 15.37 -42.24
CA LYS A 12 4.88 14.13 -41.91
C LYS A 12 5.55 13.30 -40.82
N ARG A 13 6.89 13.33 -40.76
CA ARG A 13 7.64 12.64 -39.69
C ARG A 13 7.46 13.37 -38.37
N LEU A 14 7.63 14.68 -38.36
CA LEU A 14 7.47 15.51 -37.17
C LEU A 14 6.07 15.39 -36.57
N ARG A 15 5.01 15.40 -37.40
CA ARG A 15 3.63 15.17 -36.91
C ARG A 15 3.44 13.81 -36.24
N ARG A 16 4.00 12.75 -36.84
CA ARG A 16 3.94 11.40 -36.24
C ARG A 16 4.70 11.33 -34.92
N GLU A 17 5.88 11.93 -34.85
CA GLU A 17 6.67 12.00 -33.62
C GLU A 17 5.95 12.81 -32.53
N GLU A 18 5.28 13.90 -32.89
CA GLU A 18 4.45 14.69 -31.96
C GLU A 18 3.24 13.91 -31.44
N GLU A 19 2.50 13.23 -32.33
CA GLU A 19 1.37 12.37 -31.96
C GLU A 19 1.82 11.24 -31.02
N GLU A 20 2.89 10.52 -31.36
CA GLU A 20 3.44 9.46 -30.49
C GLU A 20 3.88 10.00 -29.12
N LEU A 21 4.46 11.20 -29.08
CA LEU A 21 4.90 11.82 -27.84
C LEU A 21 3.71 12.28 -26.98
N GLN A 22 2.64 12.76 -27.61
CA GLN A 22 1.38 13.08 -26.91
C GLN A 22 0.73 11.81 -26.35
N ASP A 23 0.65 10.74 -27.13
CA ASP A 23 0.09 9.46 -26.69
C ASP A 23 0.86 8.88 -25.51
N ARG A 24 2.20 8.88 -25.58
CA ARG A 24 3.06 8.42 -24.47
C ARG A 24 2.86 9.26 -23.21
N LYS A 25 2.73 10.58 -23.35
CA LYS A 25 2.45 11.48 -22.21
C LYS A 25 1.09 11.17 -21.59
N LEU A 26 0.07 10.99 -22.41
CA LEU A 26 -1.28 10.67 -21.94
C LEU A 26 -1.30 9.33 -21.21
N GLN A 27 -0.69 8.29 -21.79
CA GLN A 27 -0.56 6.98 -21.15
C GLN A 27 0.22 7.06 -19.83
N GLY A 28 1.31 7.82 -19.79
CA GLY A 28 2.09 8.07 -18.58
C GLY A 28 1.24 8.73 -17.48
N ALA A 29 0.46 9.75 -17.83
CA ALA A 29 -0.42 10.44 -16.90
C ALA A 29 -1.54 9.53 -16.35
N LEU A 30 -2.15 8.70 -17.21
CA LEU A 30 -3.18 7.74 -16.81
C LEU A 30 -2.62 6.68 -15.85
N ASN A 31 -1.43 6.13 -16.16
CA ASN A 31 -0.78 5.16 -15.29
C ASN A 31 -0.41 5.77 -13.93
N HIS A 32 0.12 6.99 -13.92
CA HIS A 32 0.44 7.70 -12.68
C HIS A 32 -0.82 7.97 -11.85
N ALA A 33 -1.92 8.41 -12.47
CA ALA A 33 -3.19 8.65 -11.79
C ALA A 33 -3.72 7.37 -11.12
N ARG A 34 -3.66 6.23 -11.82
CA ARG A 34 -4.08 4.93 -11.27
C ARG A 34 -3.23 4.49 -10.08
N LEU A 35 -1.91 4.58 -10.20
CA LEU A 35 -1.00 4.23 -9.09
C LEU A 35 -1.23 5.12 -7.87
N MET A 36 -1.48 6.41 -8.09
CA MET A 36 -1.80 7.34 -7.02
C MET A 36 -3.13 6.99 -6.35
N GLU A 37 -4.16 6.65 -7.12
CA GLU A 37 -5.46 6.23 -6.58
C GLU A 37 -5.34 4.97 -5.72
N ASP A 38 -4.62 3.96 -6.21
CA ASP A 38 -4.39 2.71 -5.47
C ASP A 38 -3.61 2.97 -4.17
N PHE A 39 -2.59 3.83 -4.22
CA PHE A 39 -1.81 4.23 -3.04
C PHE A 39 -2.68 4.96 -2.01
N LEU A 40 -3.51 5.92 -2.44
CA LEU A 40 -4.41 6.66 -1.56
C LEU A 40 -5.41 5.72 -0.88
N LYS A 41 -6.02 4.78 -1.62
CA LYS A 41 -6.92 3.77 -1.05
C LYS A 41 -6.23 2.88 -0.02
N GLN A 42 -4.98 2.50 -0.28
CA GLN A 42 -4.21 1.72 0.70
C GLN A 42 -3.97 2.52 1.98
N LYS A 43 -3.54 3.78 1.85
CA LYS A 43 -3.28 4.66 3.01
C LYS A 43 -4.53 4.95 3.81
N GLU A 44 -5.67 5.13 3.15
CA GLU A 44 -6.96 5.30 3.81
C GLU A 44 -7.32 4.07 4.67
N ARG A 45 -7.12 2.85 4.14
CA ARG A 45 -7.33 1.62 4.91
C ARG A 45 -6.40 1.52 6.13
N GLU A 46 -5.13 1.87 5.98
CA GLU A 46 -4.17 1.89 7.09
C GLU A 46 -4.60 2.88 8.19
N VAL A 47 -5.08 4.07 7.81
CA VAL A 47 -5.59 5.05 8.77
C VAL A 47 -6.83 4.54 9.49
N LEU A 48 -7.78 3.92 8.78
CA LEU A 48 -8.97 3.34 9.40
C LEU A 48 -8.63 2.21 10.38
N GLN A 49 -7.70 1.32 10.02
CA GLN A 49 -7.21 0.28 10.92
C GLN A 49 -6.59 0.86 12.19
N LEU A 50 -5.74 1.88 12.06
CA LEU A 50 -5.14 2.56 13.21
C LEU A 50 -6.18 3.25 14.09
N GLN A 51 -7.22 3.84 13.52
CA GLN A 51 -8.31 4.43 14.30
C GLN A 51 -9.05 3.40 15.15
N GLU A 52 -9.25 2.19 14.63
CA GLU A 52 -9.83 1.09 15.37
C GLU A 52 -8.89 0.59 16.47
N GLU A 53 -7.60 0.38 16.16
CA GLU A 53 -6.59 -0.08 17.12
C GLU A 53 -6.37 0.90 18.27
N THR A 54 -6.42 2.21 17.99
CA THR A 54 -6.22 3.26 19.00
C THR A 54 -7.23 3.18 20.13
N ARG A 55 -8.43 2.63 19.89
CA ARG A 55 -9.43 2.42 20.95
C ARG A 55 -8.94 1.47 22.05
N ASN A 56 -7.97 0.60 21.73
CA ASN A 56 -7.39 -0.33 22.68
C ASN A 56 -6.19 0.26 23.44
N PHE A 57 -5.73 1.46 23.10
CA PHE A 57 -4.55 2.04 23.73
C PHE A 57 -4.80 2.38 25.20
N ILE A 58 -3.71 2.34 25.97
CA ILE A 58 -3.74 2.72 27.37
C ILE A 58 -3.68 4.24 27.44
N THR A 59 -4.65 4.84 28.13
CA THR A 59 -4.73 6.26 28.44
C THR A 59 -4.67 6.44 29.96
N PRO A 60 -4.34 7.64 30.47
CA PRO A 60 -4.30 7.88 31.91
C PRO A 60 -5.59 7.49 32.64
N GLU A 61 -6.74 7.62 31.96
CA GLU A 61 -8.06 7.31 32.52
C GLU A 61 -8.36 5.81 32.60
N ASN A 62 -7.75 4.99 31.74
CA ASN A 62 -7.99 3.54 31.71
C ASN A 62 -6.84 2.71 32.32
N LEU A 63 -5.78 3.37 32.79
CA LEU A 63 -4.53 2.75 33.24
C LEU A 63 -4.75 1.71 34.34
N ASP A 64 -5.38 2.09 35.45
CA ASP A 64 -5.56 1.20 36.61
C ASP A 64 -6.36 -0.06 36.24
N LYS A 65 -7.45 0.13 35.48
CA LYS A 65 -8.29 -0.97 34.97
C LYS A 65 -7.50 -1.92 34.06
N ARG A 66 -6.63 -1.39 33.20
CA ARG A 66 -5.78 -2.21 32.31
C ARG A 66 -4.72 -2.99 33.09
N ILE A 67 -4.18 -2.42 34.18
CA ILE A 67 -3.23 -3.13 35.05
C ILE A 67 -3.90 -4.33 35.70
N GLU A 68 -5.09 -4.16 36.29
CA GLU A 68 -5.84 -5.27 36.90
C GLU A 68 -6.18 -6.36 35.87
N GLU A 69 -6.71 -5.98 34.70
CA GLU A 69 -7.04 -6.93 33.62
C GLU A 69 -5.83 -7.79 33.18
N CYS A 70 -4.62 -7.19 33.14
CA CYS A 70 -3.40 -7.89 32.76
C CYS A 70 -2.83 -8.79 33.87
N LEU A 71 -3.08 -8.47 35.15
CA LEU A 71 -2.70 -9.33 36.27
C LEU A 71 -3.56 -10.60 36.30
N ASP A 72 -4.85 -10.47 35.98
CA ASP A 72 -5.79 -11.60 35.94
C ASP A 72 -5.62 -12.48 34.70
N ASN A 73 -5.16 -11.91 33.57
CA ASN A 73 -5.04 -12.60 32.28
C ASN A 73 -3.59 -12.62 31.76
N PRO A 74 -2.74 -13.56 32.22
CA PRO A 74 -1.38 -13.68 31.72
C PRO A 74 -1.36 -14.16 30.26
N CYS A 75 -0.80 -13.35 29.37
CA CYS A 75 -0.59 -13.71 27.97
C CYS A 75 0.69 -14.55 27.78
N ASN A 76 0.57 -15.73 27.16
CA ASN A 76 1.71 -16.59 26.83
C ASN A 76 2.02 -16.55 25.32
N TYR A 77 3.17 -16.01 24.96
CA TYR A 77 3.65 -15.96 23.57
C TYR A 77 4.56 -17.13 23.19
N ASN A 78 4.78 -18.12 24.08
CA ASN A 78 5.62 -19.28 23.80
C ASN A 78 4.98 -20.20 22.76
N PHE A 79 5.69 -20.45 21.66
CA PHE A 79 5.35 -21.46 20.67
C PHE A 79 6.62 -22.19 20.22
N ALA A 80 6.45 -23.43 19.77
CA ALA A 80 7.50 -24.20 19.11
C ALA A 80 7.21 -24.30 17.61
N ILE A 81 8.25 -24.54 16.81
CA ILE A 81 8.13 -24.81 15.38
C ILE A 81 8.79 -26.16 15.09
N ASP A 82 8.10 -27.04 14.36
CA ASP A 82 8.66 -28.33 13.92
C ASP A 82 9.53 -28.20 12.66
N LYS A 83 10.15 -29.31 12.22
CA LYS A 83 11.01 -29.32 11.02
C LYS A 83 10.24 -29.03 9.72
N GLU A 84 8.92 -29.20 9.73
CA GLU A 84 8.02 -28.90 8.61
C GLU A 84 7.46 -27.47 8.69
N GLY A 85 7.88 -26.66 9.67
CA GLY A 85 7.44 -25.28 9.84
C GLY A 85 6.09 -25.10 10.53
N ARG A 86 5.51 -26.15 11.11
CA ARG A 86 4.22 -26.07 11.83
C ARG A 86 4.42 -25.50 13.23
N ILE A 87 3.54 -24.56 13.59
CA ILE A 87 3.54 -23.90 14.90
C ILE A 87 2.78 -24.78 15.90
N VAL A 88 3.45 -25.20 16.97
CA VAL A 88 2.87 -25.88 18.13
C VAL A 88 2.81 -24.89 19.29
N LYS A 89 1.61 -24.40 19.62
CA LYS A 89 1.39 -23.54 20.78
C LYS A 89 1.13 -24.40 22.01
N ARG A 90 1.84 -24.14 23.11
CA ARG A 90 1.53 -24.73 24.41
C ARG A 90 0.29 -24.00 24.96
N SER A 91 -0.89 -24.60 24.85
CA SER A 91 -2.03 -24.16 25.66
C SER A 91 -1.71 -24.49 27.12
N VAL A 92 -1.53 -23.48 27.96
CA VAL A 92 -1.45 -23.68 29.40
C VAL A 92 -2.79 -24.28 29.85
N PRO A 93 -2.83 -25.39 30.60
CA PRO A 93 -4.07 -25.82 31.22
C PRO A 93 -4.43 -24.81 32.31
N SER A 94 -5.71 -24.45 32.35
CA SER A 94 -6.31 -23.59 33.38
C SER A 94 -6.23 -24.21 34.77
#